data_AF-A0A354WH59-F1
#
_entry.id   AF-A0A354WH59-F1
#
_cell.length_a   1.000
_cell.length_b   1.000
_cell.length_c   1.000
_cell.angle_alpha   90.00
_cell.angle_beta   90.00
_cell.angle_gamma   90.00
#
_symmetry.space_group_name_H-M   'P 1'
#
loop_
_entity.id
_entity.type
_entity.pdbx_description
1 polymer ?
#
loop_
_entity_poly.entity_id
_entity_poly.type
_entity_poly.pdbx_seq_one_letter_code
_entity_poly.pdbx_strand_id
1 'polypeptide(L)'
;MSKCLNPDCLQTNSKTTFCQKCGSKLLLTDRYRALEILGQGGFGRTFLAVDEHKPSQPYCVIKQFLPQAQGTNNQEKAGELFKQEA
;
A
#
# COMPACT_ATOMS: atom_id res chain seq x y z
N MET A 1 4.26 -12.40 -6.99
CA MET A 1 3.10 -11.57 -7.39
C MET A 1 3.21 -10.20 -6.73
N SER A 2 2.52 -9.19 -7.25
CA SER A 2 2.60 -7.81 -6.76
C SER A 2 1.20 -7.18 -6.75
N LYS A 3 0.74 -6.70 -5.59
CA LYS A 3 -0.45 -5.84 -5.53
C LYS A 3 -0.10 -4.43 -5.99
N CYS A 4 -0.99 -3.83 -6.77
CA CYS A 4 -0.85 -2.42 -7.11
C CYS A 4 -1.13 -1.54 -5.88
N LEU A 5 -0.29 -0.54 -5.68
CA LEU A 5 -0.39 0.44 -4.60
C LEU A 5 -1.15 1.70 -5.01
N ASN A 6 -1.64 1.80 -6.24
CA ASN A 6 -2.48 2.91 -6.64
C ASN A 6 -3.83 2.82 -5.88
N PRO A 7 -4.29 3.88 -5.19
CA PRO A 7 -5.55 3.88 -4.46
C PRO A 7 -6.76 3.36 -5.26
N ASP A 8 -6.80 3.69 -6.56
CA ASP A 8 -7.89 3.38 -7.49
C ASP A 8 -7.68 2.05 -8.24
N CYS A 9 -6.58 1.33 -7.97
CA CYS A 9 -6.27 0.07 -8.61
C CYS A 9 -5.69 -0.96 -7.65
N LEU A 10 -6.40 -2.08 -7.48
CA LEU A 10 -5.97 -3.21 -6.65
C LEU A 10 -5.56 -4.46 -7.46
N GLN A 11 -5.19 -4.27 -8.73
CA GLN A 11 -4.80 -5.37 -9.61
C GLN A 11 -3.66 -6.19 -8.99
N THR A 12 -3.81 -7.52 -9.03
CA THR A 12 -2.69 -8.44 -8.80
C THR A 12 -1.91 -8.58 -10.10
N ASN A 13 -0.61 -8.34 -10.03
CA ASN A 13 0.30 -8.44 -11.17
C ASN A 13 1.30 -9.58 -10.94
N SER A 14 1.85 -10.11 -12.03
CA SER A 14 3.11 -10.85 -11.99
C SER A 14 4.25 -9.95 -11.46
N LYS A 15 5.46 -10.49 -11.26
CA LYS A 15 6.60 -9.72 -10.72
C LYS A 15 7.17 -8.73 -11.76
N THR A 16 6.36 -7.74 -12.16
CA THR A 16 6.70 -6.67 -13.11
C THR A 16 6.99 -5.37 -12.36
N THR A 17 7.54 -4.38 -13.07
CA THR A 17 7.81 -3.03 -12.53
C THR A 17 6.58 -2.13 -12.54
N PHE A 18 5.68 -2.32 -13.52
CA PHE A 18 4.48 -1.52 -13.72
C PHE A 18 3.23 -2.40 -13.68
N CYS A 19 2.14 -1.81 -13.20
CA CYS A 19 0.82 -2.42 -13.15
C CYS A 19 0.28 -2.60 -14.58
N GLN A 20 -0.13 -3.81 -14.93
CA GLN A 20 -0.67 -4.15 -16.25
C GLN A 20 -2.05 -3.53 -16.50
N LYS A 21 -2.75 -3.10 -15.44
CA LYS A 21 -4.08 -2.47 -15.53
C LYS A 21 -4.03 -0.95 -15.60
N CYS A 22 -3.20 -0.29 -14.79
CA CYS A 22 -3.22 1.18 -14.65
C CYS A 22 -1.86 1.86 -14.92
N GLY A 23 -0.81 1.11 -15.28
CA GLY A 23 0.51 1.67 -15.58
C GLY A 23 1.28 2.23 -14.37
N SER A 24 0.72 2.22 -13.16
CA SER A 24 1.41 2.70 -11.96
C SER A 24 2.60 1.81 -11.60
N LYS A 25 3.67 2.40 -11.05
CA LYS A 25 4.80 1.64 -10.49
C LYS A 25 4.32 0.69 -9.39
N LEU A 26 4.84 -0.53 -9.38
CA LEU A 26 4.52 -1.57 -8.41
C LEU A 26 5.48 -1.61 -7.22
N LEU A 27 6.57 -0.86 -7.30
CA LEU A 27 7.53 -0.67 -6.21
C LEU A 27 7.34 0.71 -5.58
N LEU A 28 7.11 0.72 -4.27
CA LEU A 28 7.17 1.94 -3.47
C LEU A 28 8.65 2.28 -3.27
N THR A 29 9.01 3.53 -3.60
CA THR A 29 10.39 4.05 -3.55
C THR A 29 11.43 3.14 -4.25
N ASP A 30 11.01 2.43 -5.30
CA ASP A 30 11.80 1.44 -6.04
C ASP A 30 12.44 0.35 -5.13
N ARG A 31 11.82 0.08 -3.97
CA ARG A 31 12.35 -0.81 -2.91
C ARG A 31 11.33 -1.79 -2.36
N TYR A 32 10.13 -1.33 -2.01
CA TYR A 32 9.15 -2.16 -1.33
C TYR A 32 8.09 -2.67 -2.29
N ARG A 33 7.85 -3.98 -2.30
CA ARG A 33 6.82 -4.61 -3.13
C ARG A 33 5.67 -5.10 -2.27
N ALA A 34 4.46 -4.61 -2.54
CA ALA A 34 3.25 -5.13 -1.92
C ALA A 34 2.87 -6.50 -2.50
N LEU A 35 2.58 -7.47 -1.64
CA LEU A 35 2.25 -8.85 -2.00
C LEU A 35 0.75 -9.13 -1.91
N GLU A 36 0.11 -8.67 -0.82
CA GLU A 36 -1.32 -8.85 -0.56
C GLU A 36 -1.84 -7.79 0.43
N ILE A 37 -3.16 -7.72 0.57
CA ILE A 37 -3.83 -6.83 1.54
C ILE A 37 -4.04 -7.62 2.83
N LEU A 38 -3.51 -7.11 3.95
CA LEU A 38 -3.72 -7.68 5.28
C LEU A 38 -5.01 -7.16 5.92
N GLY A 39 -5.42 -5.94 5.57
CA GLY A 39 -6.65 -5.34 6.10
C GLY A 39 -6.97 -4.01 5.44
N GLN A 40 -8.23 -3.62 5.53
CA GLN A 40 -8.73 -2.32 5.09
C GLN A 40 -9.71 -1.80 6.16
N GLY A 41 -9.53 -0.55 6.57
CA GLY A 41 -10.35 0.10 7.60
C GLY A 41 -10.65 1.55 7.22
N GLY A 42 -11.26 2.29 8.15
CA GLY A 42 -11.72 3.67 7.90
C GLY A 42 -10.61 4.65 7.49
N PHE A 43 -9.36 4.38 7.85
CA PHE A 43 -8.25 5.31 7.62
C PHE A 43 -7.31 4.89 6.49
N GLY A 44 -7.52 3.72 5.89
CA GLY A 44 -6.56 3.22 4.91
C GLY A 44 -6.57 1.73 4.68
N ARG A 45 -5.48 1.29 4.07
CA ARG A 45 -5.24 -0.09 3.68
C ARG A 45 -3.85 -0.52 4.12
N THR A 46 -3.77 -1.73 4.63
CA THR A 46 -2.52 -2.34 5.10
C THR A 46 -2.15 -3.47 4.17
N PHE A 47 -0.92 -3.47 3.67
CA PHE A 47 -0.39 -4.49 2.78
C PHE A 47 0.74 -5.26 3.45
N LEU A 48 0.77 -6.57 3.25
CA LEU A 48 1.99 -7.35 3.41
C LEU A 48 2.91 -7.00 2.25
N ALA A 49 4.17 -6.71 2.55
CA ALA A 49 5.15 -6.31 1.57
C ALA A 49 6.50 -6.99 1.84
N VAL A 50 7.40 -6.86 0.88
CA VAL A 50 8.79 -7.29 0.99
C VAL A 50 9.71 -6.12 0.66
N ASP A 51 10.80 -5.99 1.43
CA ASP A 51 11.89 -5.06 1.15
C ASP A 51 12.87 -5.71 0.17
N GLU A 52 12.71 -5.44 -1.13
CA GLU A 52 13.51 -6.07 -2.19
C GLU A 52 14.98 -5.58 -2.21
N HIS A 53 15.29 -4.49 -1.50
CA HIS A 53 16.64 -3.94 -1.45
C HIS A 53 17.54 -4.67 -0.45
N LYS A 54 16.98 -5.37 0.54
CA LYS A 54 17.76 -6.16 1.50
C LYS A 54 18.02 -7.57 0.94
N PRO A 55 19.24 -8.13 1.09
CA PRO A 55 19.55 -9.47 0.56
C PRO A 55 18.61 -10.57 1.04
N SER A 56 18.18 -10.52 2.31
CA SER A 56 17.26 -11.49 2.89
C SER A 56 15.79 -11.28 2.47
N GLN A 57 15.49 -10.21 1.74
CA GLN A 57 14.13 -9.84 1.32
C GLN A 57 13.11 -10.01 2.45
N PRO A 58 13.30 -9.33 3.60
CA PRO A 58 12.44 -9.52 4.75
C PRO A 58 11.04 -8.97 4.48
N TYR A 59 10.05 -9.63 5.07
CA TYR A 59 8.68 -9.13 5.09
C TYR A 59 8.58 -7.83 5.90
N CYS A 60 7.72 -6.94 5.44
CA CYS A 60 7.38 -5.67 6.08
C CYS A 60 5.93 -5.32 5.79
N VAL A 61 5.46 -4.20 6.34
CA VAL A 61 4.09 -3.73 6.15
C VAL A 61 4.12 -2.37 5.47
N ILE A 62 3.29 -2.19 4.44
CA ILE A 62 2.99 -0.88 3.86
C ILE A 62 1.61 -0.47 4.35
N LYS A 63 1.53 0.65 5.08
CA LYS A 63 0.26 1.29 5.43
C LYS A 63 0.00 2.43 4.47
N GLN A 64 -1.12 2.36 3.75
CA GLN A 64 -1.58 3.38 2.83
C GLN A 64 -2.71 4.17 3.47
N PHE A 65 -2.51 5.47 3.65
CA PHE A 65 -3.53 6.39 4.16
C PHE A 65 -4.53 6.75 3.05
N LEU A 66 -5.83 6.55 3.29
CA LEU A 66 -6.91 6.81 2.33
C LEU A 66 -8.05 7.61 3.01
N PRO A 67 -7.91 8.95 3.18
CA PRO A 67 -8.85 9.76 3.96
C PRO A 67 -10.24 9.90 3.32
N GLN A 68 -10.38 9.61 2.02
CA GLN A 68 -11.64 9.73 1.29
C GLN A 68 -12.68 8.67 1.66
N ALA A 69 -12.30 7.60 2.36
CA ALA A 69 -13.23 6.53 2.77
C ALA A 69 -14.25 6.96 3.85
N GLN A 70 -14.13 8.16 4.44
CA GLN A 70 -14.90 8.58 5.62
C GLN A 70 -15.89 9.73 5.40
N GLY A 71 -16.00 10.32 4.20
CA GLY A 71 -16.88 11.48 4.00
C GLY A 71 -16.33 12.75 4.70
N THR A 72 -15.48 13.47 3.96
CA THR A 72 -15.10 14.90 4.05
C THR A 72 -14.88 15.67 5.36
N ASN A 73 -15.08 15.19 6.59
CA ASN A 73 -15.08 16.12 7.75
C ASN A 73 -13.93 16.05 8.76
N ASN A 74 -12.89 15.21 8.61
CA ASN A 74 -11.72 15.30 9.50
C ASN A 74 -10.46 14.57 9.00
N GLN A 75 -9.85 15.05 7.90
CA GLN A 75 -8.63 14.45 7.35
C GLN A 75 -7.44 14.51 8.32
N GLU A 76 -7.32 15.57 9.11
CA GLU A 76 -6.25 15.75 10.09
C GLU A 76 -6.34 14.69 11.20
N LYS A 77 -7.51 14.56 11.84
CA LYS A 77 -7.75 13.55 12.87
C LYS A 77 -7.60 12.12 12.35
N ALA A 78 -8.01 11.85 11.11
CA ALA A 78 -7.77 10.58 10.45
C ALA A 78 -6.27 10.30 10.29
N GLY A 79 -5.48 11.31 9.93
CA GLY A 79 -4.03 11.20 9.83
C GLY A 79 -3.35 10.95 11.17
N GLU A 80 -3.83 11.59 12.25
CA GLU A 80 -3.35 11.35 13.62
C GLU A 80 -3.62 9.91 14.08
N LEU A 81 -4.86 9.42 13.92
CA LEU A 81 -5.23 8.05 14.28
C LEU A 81 -4.45 7.02 13.45
N PHE A 82 -4.24 7.29 12.16
CA PHE A 82 -3.44 6.43 11.29
C PHE A 82 -1.98 6.33 11.73
N LYS A 83 -1.40 7.41 12.26
CA LYS A 83 -0.03 7.41 12.80
C LYS A 83 0.10 6.64 14.11
N GLN A 84 -0.92 6.63 14.97
CA GLN A 84 -0.88 5.95 16.26
C GLN A 84 -0.78 4.42 16.14
N GLU A 85 -1.20 3.87 15.01
CA GLU A 85 -1.15 2.43 14.75
C GLU A 85 0.24 1.95 14.28
N ALA A 86 1.22 2.85 14.06
CA ALA A 86 2.53 2.56 13.45
C ALA A 86 3.63 2.24 14.47
#